data_AF-A0A8T1RGL1-F1
#
_entry.id   AF-A0A8T1RGL1-F1
#
_cell.length_a   1.000
_cell.length_b   1.000
_cell.length_c   1.000
_cell.angle_alpha   90.00
_cell.angle_beta   90.00
_cell.angle_gamma   90.00
#
_symmetry.space_group_name_H-M   'P 1'
#
loop_
_entity.id
_entity.type
_entity.pdbx_description
1 polymer ?
#
loop_
_entity_poly.entity_id
_entity_poly.type
_entity_poly.pdbx_seq_one_letter_code
_entity_poly.pdbx_strand_id
1 'polypeptide(L)' 'MSKLRFKPAYNPYTEPSMEIFSYHEGFGKWVEVGNSGMFRPEMLLPMGLPEDVRVIAWGLSLER' A
#
# COMPACT_ATOMS: atom_id res chain seq x y z
N MET A 1 -15.28 -11.29 -2.25
CA MET A 1 -13.83 -10.93 -2.16
C MET A 1 -13.25 -11.59 -0.91
N SER A 2 -12.62 -12.75 -1.02
CA SER A 2 -12.13 -13.53 0.14
C SER A 2 -10.66 -13.96 0.04
N LYS A 3 -10.00 -13.68 -1.09
CA LYS A 3 -8.61 -14.09 -1.36
C LYS A 3 -7.74 -12.86 -1.55
N LEU A 4 -7.22 -12.32 -0.45
CA LEU A 4 -6.23 -11.24 -0.45
C LEU A 4 -4.87 -11.76 -0.01
N ARG A 5 -3.80 -11.24 -0.60
CA ARG A 5 -2.40 -11.45 -0.17
C ARG A 5 -1.68 -10.13 -0.14
N PHE A 6 -0.81 -9.97 0.85
CA PHE A 6 0.06 -8.81 0.97
C PHE A 6 1.50 -9.26 0.77
N LYS A 7 2.23 -8.52 -0.05
CA LYS A 7 3.64 -8.77 -0.33
C LYS A 7 4.44 -7.53 0.08
N PRO A 8 5.49 -7.66 0.91
CA PRO A 8 6.38 -6.55 1.20
C PRO A 8 6.88 -5.91 -0.08
N ALA A 9 6.87 -4.59 -0.10
CA ALA A 9 7.32 -3.78 -1.22
C ALA A 9 8.22 -2.66 -0.71
N TYR A 10 8.81 -1.90 -1.64
CA TYR A 10 9.57 -0.71 -1.31
C TYR A 10 8.92 0.50 -2.01
N ASN A 11 8.54 1.50 -1.22
CA ASN A 11 8.23 2.84 -1.71
C ASN A 11 9.11 3.83 -0.96
N PRO A 12 9.70 4.84 -1.63
CA PRO A 12 10.64 5.76 -0.97
C PRO A 12 10.05 6.54 0.22
N TYR A 13 8.74 6.77 0.23
CA TYR A 13 8.04 7.62 1.20
C TYR A 13 7.23 6.85 2.24
N THR A 14 7.17 5.50 2.17
CA THR A 14 6.46 4.68 3.15
C THR A 14 7.32 3.57 3.75
N GLU A 15 7.20 3.32 5.04
CA GLU A 15 7.83 2.21 5.76
C GLU A 15 6.94 1.79 6.95
N PRO A 16 6.41 0.56 6.99
CA PRO A 16 6.51 -0.48 5.98
C PRO A 16 5.66 -0.18 4.73
N SER A 17 6.00 -0.82 3.61
CA SER A 17 5.26 -0.77 2.35
C SER A 17 4.81 -2.16 1.91
N MET A 18 3.65 -2.27 1.24
CA MET A 18 3.13 -3.54 0.73
C MET A 18 2.31 -3.39 -0.56
N GLU A 19 2.49 -4.34 -1.47
CA GLU A 19 1.60 -4.60 -2.61
C GLU A 19 0.42 -5.48 -2.17
N ILE A 20 -0.76 -5.21 -2.72
CA ILE A 20 -2.00 -5.94 -2.46
C ILE A 20 -2.33 -6.78 -3.67
N PHE A 21 -2.57 -8.07 -3.46
CA PHE A 21 -2.96 -9.02 -4.49
C PHE A 21 -4.32 -9.62 -4.19
N SER A 22 -5.12 -9.83 -5.24
CA SER A 22 -6.38 -10.57 -5.19
C SER A 22 -6.34 -11.76 -6.15
N TYR A 23 -6.93 -12.89 -5.77
CA TYR A 23 -7.02 -14.05 -6.67
C TYR A 23 -8.15 -13.87 -7.67
N HIS A 24 -7.83 -13.84 -8.97
CA HIS A 24 -8.78 -13.71 -10.05
C HIS A 24 -9.19 -15.10 -10.58
N GLU A 25 -10.41 -15.53 -10.28
CA GLU A 25 -10.87 -16.89 -10.58
C GLU A 25 -10.91 -17.19 -12.09
N GLY A 26 -11.32 -16.23 -12.92
CA GLY A 26 -11.34 -16.39 -14.37
C GLY A 26 -9.95 -16.54 -15.01
N PHE A 27 -8.89 -16.10 -14.32
CA PHE A 27 -7.50 -16.25 -14.80
C PHE A 27 -6.72 -17.30 -14.03
N GLY A 28 -7.30 -17.88 -12.97
CA GLY A 28 -6.65 -18.86 -12.11
C GLY A 28 -5.38 -18.36 -11.40
N LYS A 29 -5.18 -17.05 -11.24
CA LYS A 29 -3.93 -16.47 -10.73
C LYS A 29 -4.14 -15.31 -9.76
N TRP A 30 -3.10 -15.03 -8.96
CA TRP A 30 -3.02 -13.82 -8.16
C TRP A 30 -2.69 -12.63 -9.06
N VAL A 31 -3.46 -11.57 -8.94
CA VAL A 31 -3.29 -10.32 -9.68
C VAL A 31 -3.06 -9.20 -8.68
N GLU A 32 -2.09 -8.35 -8.96
CA GLU A 32 -1.82 -7.14 -8.19
C GLU A 32 -2.97 -6.15 -8.39
N VAL A 33 -3.61 -5.74 -7.29
CA VAL A 33 -4.77 -4.83 -7.31
C VAL A 33 -4.45 -3.45 -6.76
N GLY A 34 -3.29 -3.27 -6.13
CA GLY A 34 -2.86 -1.96 -5.64
C GLY A 34 -1.56 -2.01 -4.85
N ASN A 35 -1.09 -0.84 -4.45
CA ASN A 35 0.06 -0.65 -3.59
C ASN A 35 -0.34 0.20 -2.37
N SER A 36 0.37 0.06 -1.26
CA SER A 36 0.08 0.72 0.00
C SER A 36 1.31 0.85 0.90
N GLY A 37 1.19 1.68 1.93
CA GLY A 37 2.21 1.79 2.96
C GLY A 37 1.85 2.80 4.06
N MET A 38 2.70 2.86 5.08
CA MET A 38 2.64 3.87 6.14
C MET A 38 3.67 4.97 5.86
N PHE A 39 3.26 6.23 5.78
CA PHE A 39 4.19 7.33 5.50
C PHE A 39 5.27 7.42 6.57
N ARG A 40 6.51 7.61 6.11
CA ARG A 40 7.65 7.73 7.01
C ARG A 40 7.64 9.06 7.78
N PRO A 41 8.22 9.12 8.98
CA PRO A 41 8.30 10.37 9.75
C PRO A 41 8.98 11.50 8.97
N GLU A 42 10.02 11.22 8.17
CA GLU A 42 10.75 12.26 7.44
C GLU A 42 9.92 12.92 6.33
N MET A 43 8.80 12.31 5.94
CA MET A 43 7.83 12.90 5.01
C MET A 43 6.77 13.73 5.75
N LEU A 44 6.32 13.28 6.93
CA LEU A 44 5.23 13.92 7.69
C LEU A 44 5.71 15.10 8.56
N LEU A 45 6.88 14.99 9.18
CA LEU A 45 7.39 16.01 10.12
C LEU A 45 7.61 17.38 9.45
N PRO A 46 8.17 17.47 8.23
CA PRO A 46 8.28 18.75 7.52
C PRO A 46 6.92 19.41 7.18
N MET A 47 5.83 18.64 7.19
CA MET A 47 4.47 19.15 6.98
C MET A 47 3.82 19.70 8.26
N GLY A 48 4.48 19.60 9.42
CA GLY A 48 3.99 20.10 10.70
C GLY A 48 3.02 19.16 11.43
N LEU A 49 2.99 17.88 11.06
CA LEU A 49 2.19 16.88 11.76
C LEU A 49 2.83 16.50 13.11
N PRO A 50 2.04 16.31 14.19
CA PRO A 50 2.56 15.85 15.48
C PRO A 50 3.30 14.51 15.40
N GLU A 51 4.34 14.32 16.23
CA GLU A 51 5.19 13.12 16.23
C GLU A 51 4.47 11.81 16.55
N ASP A 52 3.30 11.88 17.20
CA ASP A 52 2.45 10.75 17.56
C ASP A 52 1.40 10.43 16.49
N VAL A 53 1.29 11.25 15.44
CA VAL A 53 0.41 10.98 14.30
C VAL A 53 1.08 10.00 13.34
N ARG A 54 0.30 9.01 12.87
CA ARG A 54 0.69 8.04 11.84
C ARG A 54 -0.32 8.09 10.71
N VAL A 55 0.15 8.05 9.47
CA VAL A 55 -0.70 8.12 8.28
C VAL A 55 -0.42 6.92 7.39
N ILE A 56 -1.48 6.20 7.01
CA ILE A 56 -1.43 5.11 6.04
C ILE A 56 -2.11 5.55 4.75
N ALA A 57 -1.61 5.06 3.61
CA ALA A 57 -2.16 5.35 2.30
C ALA A 57 -2.11 4.12 1.39
N TRP A 58 -3.01 4.07 0.42
CA TRP A 58 -3.03 3.07 -0.65
C TRP A 58 -3.51 3.70 -1.95
N GLY A 59 -3.15 3.07 -3.07
CA GLY A 59 -3.52 3.51 -4.40
C GLY A 59 -3.66 2.35 -5.37
N LEU A 60 -4.60 2.52 -6.30
CA LEU A 60 -4.82 1.63 -7.43
C LEU A 60 -5.20 2.46 -8.66
N SER A 61 -4.93 1.94 -9.85
CA SER A 61 -5.33 2.60 -11.10
C SER A 61 -6.82 2.36 -11.39
N LEU A 62 -7.50 3.38 -11.92
CA LEU A 62 -8.89 3.27 -12.36
C LEU A 62 -9.04 2.37 -13.60
N GLU A 63 -8.01 2.29 -14.44
CA GLU A 63 -8.04 1.57 -15.71
C GLU A 63 -7.79 0.06 -15.56
N ARG A 64 -7.45 -0.41 -14.35
CA ARG A 64 -6.90 -1.74 -14.10
C ARG A 64 -7.94 -2.76 -13.66
#